data_AF-D7VN39-F1
#
_entry.id   AF-D7VN39-F1
#
_cell.length_a   1.000
_cell.length_b   1.000
_cell.length_c   1.000
_cell.angle_alpha   90.00
_cell.angle_beta   90.00
_cell.angle_gamma   90.00
#
_symmetry.space_group_name_H-M   'P 1'
#
loop_
_entity.id
_entity.type
_entity.pdbx_description
1 polymer ?
#
loop_
_entity_poly.entity_id
_entity_poly.type
_entity_poly.pdbx_seq_one_letter_code
_entity_poly.pdbx_strand_id
1 'polypeptide(L)'
;MSEEREDLTEKQKLFCQAYLDNNFNATKAATAAGYSRDSARFIGHENLTKPYIRKEIDRLAKEQTISADETVKLISDIAKFDIKDYLITRKVERSDRVKKPLIDIIQEVKDQISFEEEFVRRVPITDKEAQKSYDKMIASLNAKVVRLEIELERNPKAHRIVHGETKLVDEVELDLVKLKKDKESGRIKSFKYGKYGIEVEFYSAADMAVNMARIYGKFKDNLNVEANVNGSIRPENWLKLQEGK
;
A
#
# COMPACT_ATOMS: atom_id res chain seq x y z
N MET A 1 -5.29 -51.31 -35.51
CA MET A 1 -4.15 -50.54 -35.00
C MET A 1 -4.60 -49.90 -33.71
N SER A 2 -3.97 -50.26 -32.61
CA SER A 2 -4.35 -49.95 -31.23
C SER A 2 -4.30 -48.45 -30.96
N GLU A 3 -5.44 -47.89 -30.53
CA GLU A 3 -5.49 -46.59 -29.84
C GLU A 3 -4.79 -46.73 -28.49
N GLU A 4 -3.50 -46.42 -28.45
CA GLU A 4 -2.80 -46.19 -27.18
C GLU A 4 -3.35 -44.90 -26.57
N ARG A 5 -4.02 -45.01 -25.42
CA ARG A 5 -4.20 -43.87 -24.52
C ARG A 5 -2.81 -43.45 -24.06
N GLU A 6 -2.26 -42.38 -24.63
CA GLU A 6 -1.00 -41.78 -24.20
C GLU A 6 -1.20 -41.14 -22.81
N ASP A 7 -1.13 -41.97 -21.77
CA ASP A 7 -1.12 -41.51 -20.39
C ASP A 7 0.16 -40.71 -20.14
N LEU A 8 0.01 -39.50 -19.59
CA LEU A 8 1.14 -38.65 -19.25
C LEU A 8 2.07 -39.35 -18.25
N THR A 9 3.36 -39.34 -18.52
CA THR A 9 4.37 -39.78 -17.55
C THR A 9 4.37 -38.86 -16.33
N GLU A 10 4.83 -39.35 -15.18
CA GLU A 10 4.91 -38.55 -13.95
C GLU A 10 5.74 -37.27 -14.12
N LYS A 11 6.83 -37.32 -14.91
CA LYS A 11 7.61 -36.11 -15.24
C LYS A 11 6.85 -35.11 -16.11
N GLN A 12 5.99 -35.58 -17.02
CA GLN A 12 5.16 -34.70 -17.84
C GLN A 12 4.00 -34.11 -17.04
N LYS A 13 3.40 -34.86 -16.11
CA LYS A 13 2.40 -34.32 -15.17
C LYS A 13 3.01 -33.22 -14.29
N LEU A 14 4.19 -33.49 -13.71
CA LEU A 14 4.96 -32.50 -12.95
C LEU A 14 5.31 -31.28 -13.80
N PHE A 15 5.66 -31.48 -15.07
CA PHE A 15 5.90 -30.38 -16.01
C PHE A 15 4.66 -29.53 -16.24
N CYS A 16 3.49 -30.14 -16.44
CA CYS A 16 2.24 -29.39 -16.66
C CYS A 16 1.90 -28.51 -15.46
N GLN A 17 1.99 -29.04 -14.23
CA GLN A 17 1.75 -28.26 -13.02
C GLN A 17 2.81 -27.15 -12.85
N ALA A 18 4.09 -27.50 -12.96
CA ALA A 18 5.19 -26.54 -12.82
C ALA A 18 5.15 -25.43 -13.88
N TYR A 19 4.58 -25.70 -15.06
CA TYR A 19 4.41 -24.70 -16.12
C TYR A 19 3.43 -23.60 -15.73
N LEU A 20 2.32 -23.98 -15.09
CA LEU A 20 1.36 -23.02 -14.54
C LEU A 20 1.97 -22.25 -13.36
N ASP A 21 2.61 -22.96 -12.42
CA ASP A 21 3.22 -22.36 -11.22
C ASP A 21 4.35 -21.36 -11.55
N ASN A 22 5.05 -21.56 -12.67
CA ASN A 22 6.17 -20.71 -13.10
C ASN A 22 5.77 -19.65 -14.15
N ASN A 23 4.50 -19.19 -14.14
CA ASN A 23 4.01 -18.15 -15.06
C ASN A 23 4.24 -18.50 -16.54
N PHE A 24 3.93 -19.74 -16.94
CA PHE A 24 4.09 -20.22 -18.31
C PHE A 24 5.54 -20.17 -18.83
N ASN A 25 6.52 -20.27 -17.92
CA ASN A 25 7.94 -20.35 -18.28
C ASN A 25 8.39 -21.81 -18.47
N ALA A 26 8.61 -22.19 -19.74
CA ALA A 26 8.91 -23.58 -20.12
C ALA A 26 10.22 -24.10 -19.50
N THR A 27 11.27 -23.27 -19.47
CA THR A 27 12.58 -23.66 -18.94
C THR A 27 12.56 -23.88 -17.43
N LYS A 28 11.90 -22.98 -16.69
CA LYS A 28 11.74 -23.12 -15.23
C LYS A 28 10.88 -24.34 -14.89
N ALA A 29 9.81 -24.55 -15.63
CA ALA A 29 8.92 -25.70 -15.48
C ALA A 29 9.64 -27.03 -15.70
N ALA A 30 10.45 -27.14 -16.76
CA ALA A 30 11.25 -28.34 -17.01
C ALA A 30 12.27 -28.59 -15.89
N THR A 31 12.91 -27.53 -15.38
CA THR A 31 13.83 -27.67 -14.24
C THR A 31 13.11 -28.16 -12.98
N ALA A 32 11.95 -27.59 -12.67
CA ALA A 32 11.14 -27.97 -11.51
C ALA A 32 10.57 -29.39 -11.62
N ALA A 33 10.26 -29.85 -12.84
CA ALA A 33 9.78 -31.21 -13.12
C ALA A 33 10.89 -32.29 -13.11
N GLY A 34 12.13 -31.92 -12.79
CA GLY A 34 13.24 -32.87 -12.65
C GLY A 34 13.89 -33.29 -13.98
N TYR A 35 13.82 -32.44 -15.01
CA TYR A 35 14.66 -32.56 -16.20
C TYR A 35 16.05 -31.96 -15.94
N SER A 36 17.07 -32.40 -16.70
CA SER A 36 18.42 -31.86 -16.58
C SER A 36 18.43 -30.36 -16.88
N ARG A 37 19.15 -29.57 -16.06
CA ARG A 37 19.27 -28.11 -16.25
C ARG A 37 19.84 -27.75 -17.62
N ASP A 38 20.78 -28.55 -18.13
CA ASP A 38 21.47 -28.28 -19.39
C ASP A 38 20.54 -28.43 -20.60
N SER A 39 19.50 -29.26 -20.49
CA SER A 39 18.52 -29.51 -21.55
C SER A 39 17.13 -28.94 -21.26
N ALA A 40 16.89 -28.36 -20.08
CA ALA A 40 15.59 -27.86 -19.64
C ALA A 40 14.96 -26.84 -20.61
N ARG A 41 15.77 -25.99 -21.26
CA ARG A 41 15.29 -25.05 -22.27
C ARG A 41 14.69 -25.77 -23.48
N PHE A 42 15.40 -26.75 -24.02
CA PHE A 42 14.97 -27.49 -25.22
C PHE A 42 13.79 -28.42 -24.90
N ILE A 43 13.90 -29.17 -23.80
CA ILE A 43 12.85 -30.09 -23.35
C ILE A 43 11.57 -29.33 -22.99
N GLY A 44 11.68 -28.15 -22.37
CA GLY A 44 10.52 -27.32 -22.06
C GLY A 44 9.73 -26.94 -23.31
N HIS A 45 10.40 -26.47 -24.36
CA HIS A 45 9.74 -26.16 -25.64
C HIS A 45 9.23 -27.42 -26.36
N GLU A 46 9.99 -28.52 -26.33
CA GLU A 46 9.56 -29.80 -26.91
C GLU A 46 8.30 -30.35 -26.21
N ASN A 47 8.22 -30.26 -24.88
CA ASN A 47 7.02 -30.70 -24.16
C ASN A 47 5.78 -29.87 -24.55
N LEU A 48 5.93 -28.57 -24.82
CA LEU A 48 4.82 -27.72 -25.24
C LEU A 48 4.31 -28.01 -26.66
N THR A 49 5.12 -28.66 -27.52
CA THR A 49 4.65 -29.08 -28.85
C THR A 49 3.84 -30.38 -28.81
N LYS A 50 3.90 -31.14 -27.72
CA LYS A 50 3.18 -32.43 -27.57
C LYS A 50 1.69 -32.17 -27.29
N PRO A 51 0.76 -32.63 -28.15
CA PRO A 51 -0.66 -32.31 -28.02
C PRO A 51 -1.30 -32.76 -26.70
N TYR A 52 -0.91 -33.92 -26.17
CA TYR A 52 -1.45 -34.44 -24.90
C TYR A 52 -0.97 -33.65 -23.68
N ILE A 53 0.27 -33.14 -23.68
CA ILE A 53 0.78 -32.20 -22.66
C ILE A 53 0.01 -30.89 -22.73
N ARG A 54 -0.19 -30.34 -23.93
CA ARG A 54 -0.96 -29.12 -24.11
C ARG A 54 -2.41 -29.26 -23.63
N LYS A 55 -3.04 -30.40 -23.93
CA LYS A 55 -4.40 -30.71 -23.46
C LYS A 55 -4.49 -30.79 -21.93
N GLU A 56 -3.48 -31.36 -21.28
CA GLU A 56 -3.40 -31.41 -19.82
C GLU A 56 -3.17 -30.01 -19.21
N ILE A 57 -2.27 -29.22 -19.80
CA ILE A 57 -2.07 -27.82 -19.41
C ILE A 57 -3.38 -27.04 -19.54
N ASP A 58 -4.12 -27.20 -20.63
CA ASP A 58 -5.41 -26.54 -20.82
C ASP A 58 -6.46 -27.00 -19.80
N ARG A 59 -6.47 -28.28 -19.41
CA ARG A 59 -7.35 -28.82 -18.35
C ARG A 59 -6.99 -28.22 -16.99
N LEU A 60 -5.72 -28.32 -16.60
CA LEU A 60 -5.21 -27.80 -15.33
C LEU A 60 -5.36 -26.28 -15.25
N ALA A 61 -5.12 -25.57 -16.36
CA ALA A 61 -5.35 -24.14 -16.44
C ALA A 61 -6.82 -23.83 -16.21
N LYS A 62 -7.78 -24.53 -16.84
CA LYS A 62 -9.21 -24.32 -16.57
C LYS A 62 -9.61 -24.63 -15.14
N GLU A 63 -8.98 -25.62 -14.50
CA GLU A 63 -9.21 -25.95 -13.08
C GLU A 63 -8.61 -24.90 -12.12
N GLN A 64 -7.49 -24.27 -12.49
CA GLN A 64 -6.76 -23.28 -11.67
C GLN A 64 -7.10 -21.82 -12.02
N THR A 65 -7.80 -21.57 -13.12
CA THR A 65 -8.07 -20.23 -13.64
C THR A 65 -9.35 -19.66 -13.04
N ILE A 66 -9.24 -18.43 -12.57
CA ILE A 66 -10.38 -17.56 -12.25
C ILE A 66 -11.27 -17.47 -13.50
N SER A 67 -12.58 -17.63 -13.36
CA SER A 67 -13.49 -17.58 -14.52
C SER A 67 -13.34 -16.27 -15.30
N ALA A 68 -13.72 -16.27 -16.58
CA ALA A 68 -13.68 -15.05 -17.39
C ALA A 68 -14.46 -13.90 -16.72
N ASP A 69 -15.64 -14.20 -16.16
CA ASP A 69 -16.47 -13.23 -15.46
C ASP A 69 -15.80 -12.68 -14.19
N GLU A 70 -15.16 -13.55 -13.40
CA GLU A 70 -14.41 -13.12 -12.21
C GLU A 70 -13.17 -12.31 -12.57
N THR A 71 -12.51 -12.62 -13.69
CA THR A 71 -11.36 -11.86 -14.21
C THR A 71 -11.81 -10.44 -14.61
N VAL A 72 -12.92 -10.33 -15.35
CA VAL A 72 -13.51 -9.04 -15.72
C VAL A 72 -13.91 -8.25 -14.48
N LYS A 73 -14.50 -8.91 -13.47
CA LYS A 73 -14.85 -8.29 -12.20
C LYS A 73 -13.61 -7.77 -11.46
N LEU A 74 -12.55 -8.57 -11.39
CA LEU A 74 -11.29 -8.16 -10.75
C LEU A 74 -10.68 -6.94 -11.44
N ILE A 75 -10.60 -6.93 -12.78
CA ILE A 75 -10.07 -5.79 -13.54
C ILE A 75 -10.95 -4.54 -13.30
N SER A 76 -12.27 -4.69 -13.32
CA SER A 76 -13.21 -3.59 -13.02
C SER A 76 -13.00 -3.04 -11.62
N ASP A 77 -12.87 -3.91 -10.62
CA ASP A 77 -12.67 -3.50 -9.24
C ASP A 77 -11.34 -2.75 -9.05
N ILE A 78 -10.27 -3.23 -9.68
CA ILE A 78 -8.97 -2.55 -9.68
C ILE A 78 -9.07 -1.20 -10.42
N ALA A 79 -9.82 -1.11 -11.51
CA ALA A 79 -9.98 0.14 -12.26
C ALA A 79 -10.76 1.21 -11.47
N LYS A 80 -11.69 0.80 -10.61
CA LYS A 80 -12.51 1.69 -9.76
C LYS A 80 -11.86 2.03 -8.41
N PHE A 81 -10.66 1.52 -8.18
CA PHE A 81 -9.90 1.70 -6.95
C PHE A 81 -9.72 3.18 -6.56
N ASP A 82 -9.90 3.49 -5.27
CA ASP A 82 -9.53 4.79 -4.65
C ASP A 82 -8.71 4.54 -3.37
N ILE A 83 -7.62 5.29 -3.19
CA ILE A 83 -6.77 5.24 -1.99
C ILE A 83 -7.57 5.49 -0.70
N LYS A 84 -8.66 6.28 -0.78
CA LYS A 84 -9.53 6.60 0.36
C LYS A 84 -10.14 5.36 1.01
N ASP A 85 -10.28 4.27 0.26
CA ASP A 85 -10.78 3.00 0.78
C ASP A 85 -9.88 2.39 1.86
N TYR A 86 -8.63 2.84 1.97
CA TYR A 86 -7.66 2.38 2.98
C TYR A 86 -7.36 3.44 4.02
N LEU A 87 -8.05 4.58 4.00
CA LEU A 87 -7.85 5.64 5.00
C LEU A 87 -8.94 5.55 6.06
N ILE A 88 -8.54 5.22 7.28
CA ILE A 88 -9.42 5.20 8.45
C ILE A 88 -9.20 6.49 9.24
N THR A 89 -10.29 7.09 9.70
CA THR A 89 -10.24 8.25 10.59
C THR A 89 -10.51 7.79 12.00
N ARG A 90 -9.60 8.11 12.92
CA ARG A 90 -9.78 7.88 14.35
C ARG A 90 -9.63 9.19 15.12
N LYS A 91 -10.39 9.32 16.21
CA LYS A 91 -10.21 10.42 17.14
C LYS A 91 -9.11 10.06 18.12
N VAL A 92 -8.07 10.87 18.17
CA VAL A 92 -6.96 10.71 19.11
C VAL A 92 -6.82 11.95 19.98
N GLU A 93 -6.44 11.72 21.23
CA GLU A 93 -6.10 12.79 22.16
C GLU A 93 -4.71 13.33 21.82
N ARG A 94 -4.64 14.63 21.48
CA ARG A 94 -3.39 15.34 21.22
C ARG A 94 -3.34 16.62 22.04
N SER A 95 -2.16 16.93 22.56
CA SER A 95 -1.88 18.16 23.29
C SER A 95 -0.80 18.93 22.55
N ASP A 96 -1.15 20.07 21.97
CA ASP A 96 -0.22 20.90 21.22
C ASP A 96 0.84 21.51 22.12
N ARG A 97 2.02 21.78 21.57
CA ARG A 97 3.05 22.55 22.27
C ARG A 97 2.77 24.04 22.08
N VAL A 98 2.29 24.68 23.14
CA VAL A 98 1.93 26.10 23.13
C VAL A 98 2.95 26.94 23.89
N LYS A 99 3.15 28.18 23.44
CA LYS A 99 3.93 29.17 24.19
C LYS A 99 3.07 29.70 25.31
N LYS A 100 3.45 29.42 26.55
CA LYS A 100 2.81 29.96 27.73
C LYS A 100 3.63 31.12 28.30
N PRO A 101 3.06 32.32 28.43
CA PRO A 101 3.69 33.45 29.09
C PRO A 101 4.18 33.09 30.50
N LEU A 102 5.31 33.66 30.92
CA LEU A 102 5.84 33.42 32.26
C LEU A 102 4.89 33.89 33.37
N ILE A 103 4.11 34.94 33.12
CA ILE A 103 3.12 35.45 34.09
C ILE A 103 2.07 34.40 34.46
N ASP A 104 1.58 33.64 33.49
CA ASP A 104 0.58 32.58 33.74
C ASP A 104 1.21 31.43 34.51
N ILE A 105 2.47 31.09 34.21
CA ILE A 105 3.21 30.04 34.92
C ILE A 105 3.48 30.46 36.37
N ILE A 106 3.82 31.72 36.60
CA ILE A 106 3.99 32.28 37.95
C ILE A 106 2.69 32.15 38.72
N GLN A 107 1.55 32.50 38.11
CA GLN A 107 0.25 32.38 38.74
C GLN A 107 -0.07 30.93 39.09
N GLU A 108 0.18 29.97 38.19
CA GLU A 108 -0.03 28.55 38.48
C GLU A 108 0.80 28.04 39.67
N VAL A 109 2.06 28.47 39.78
CA VAL A 109 2.89 28.08 40.91
C VAL A 109 2.38 28.74 42.21
N LYS A 110 1.88 29.98 42.15
CA LYS A 110 1.24 30.64 43.30
C LYS A 110 -0.05 29.91 43.73
N ASP A 111 -0.87 29.51 42.78
CA ASP A 111 -2.09 28.74 43.03
C ASP A 111 -1.75 27.37 43.64
N GLN A 112 -0.69 26.72 43.16
CA GLN A 112 -0.16 25.50 43.76
C GLN A 112 0.30 25.73 45.20
N ILE A 113 1.07 26.79 45.49
CA ILE A 113 1.48 27.12 46.86
C ILE A 113 0.26 27.30 47.76
N SER A 114 -0.73 28.07 47.32
CA SER A 114 -1.97 28.31 48.07
C SER A 114 -2.72 27.00 48.36
N PHE A 115 -2.79 26.10 47.37
CA PHE A 115 -3.41 24.78 47.53
C PHE A 115 -2.66 23.94 48.57
N GLU A 116 -1.34 23.84 48.49
CA GLU A 116 -0.54 23.06 49.44
C GLU A 116 -0.62 23.62 50.86
N GLU A 117 -0.64 24.95 51.02
CA GLU A 117 -0.85 25.60 52.31
C GLU A 117 -2.25 25.33 52.89
N GLU A 118 -3.29 25.30 52.04
CA GLU A 118 -4.64 24.89 52.44
C GLU A 118 -4.67 23.40 52.83
N PHE A 119 -4.00 22.53 52.08
CA PHE A 119 -3.90 21.10 52.35
C PHE A 119 -3.27 20.84 53.72
N VAL A 120 -2.10 21.42 54.00
CA VAL A 120 -1.39 21.26 55.29
C VAL A 120 -2.21 21.80 56.46
N ARG A 121 -2.99 22.87 56.26
CA ARG A 121 -3.89 23.40 57.31
C ARG A 121 -5.06 22.47 57.61
N ARG A 122 -5.59 21.77 56.61
CA ARG A 122 -6.76 20.89 56.76
C ARG A 122 -6.41 19.48 57.18
N VAL A 123 -5.26 18.97 56.75
CA VAL A 123 -4.79 17.63 57.09
C VAL A 123 -3.89 17.73 58.33
N PRO A 124 -4.30 17.22 59.50
CA PRO A 124 -3.49 17.29 60.70
C PRO A 124 -2.26 16.39 60.57
N ILE A 125 -1.12 16.97 60.19
CA ILE A 125 0.15 16.27 60.09
C ILE A 125 0.78 16.21 61.49
N THR A 126 0.69 15.04 62.13
CA THR A 126 1.22 14.82 63.49
C THR A 126 2.72 14.52 63.51
N ASP A 127 3.26 14.05 62.39
CA ASP A 127 4.66 13.70 62.23
C ASP A 127 5.51 14.94 61.89
N LYS A 128 6.52 15.22 62.73
CA LYS A 128 7.34 16.44 62.59
C LYS A 128 8.23 16.40 61.35
N GLU A 129 8.71 15.22 60.99
CA GLU A 129 9.50 14.98 59.80
C GLU A 129 8.68 15.23 58.53
N ALA A 130 7.43 14.74 58.48
CA ALA A 130 6.49 15.02 57.42
C ALA A 130 6.18 16.52 57.31
N GLN A 131 5.88 17.20 58.42
CA GLN A 131 5.63 18.65 58.42
C GLN A 131 6.80 19.43 57.80
N LYS A 132 8.02 19.13 58.24
CA LYS A 132 9.25 19.75 57.71
C LYS A 132 9.44 19.47 56.22
N SER A 133 8.95 18.35 55.69
CA SER A 133 8.99 18.04 54.27
C SER A 133 8.07 18.96 53.47
N TYR A 134 6.83 19.18 53.92
CA TYR A 134 5.90 20.11 53.28
C TYR A 134 6.40 21.55 53.36
N ASP A 135 6.93 21.98 54.50
CA ASP A 135 7.50 23.33 54.64
C ASP A 135 8.65 23.56 53.64
N LYS A 136 9.52 22.56 53.46
CA LYS A 136 10.59 22.61 52.44
C LYS A 136 10.05 22.64 51.02
N MET A 137 9.00 21.88 50.72
CA MET A 137 8.35 21.87 49.41
C MET A 137 7.76 23.25 49.09
N ILE A 138 6.98 23.83 50.01
CA ILE A 138 6.41 25.17 49.88
C ILE A 138 7.51 26.22 49.74
N ALA A 139 8.59 26.15 50.53
CA ALA A 139 9.73 27.05 50.39
C ALA A 139 10.42 26.94 49.02
N SER A 140 10.53 25.74 48.46
CA SER A 140 11.08 25.50 47.12
C SER A 140 10.20 26.11 46.02
N LEU A 141 8.88 25.95 46.13
CA LEU A 141 7.92 26.55 45.21
C LEU A 141 7.97 28.08 45.27
N ASN A 142 8.05 28.67 46.47
CA ASN A 142 8.24 30.11 46.66
C ASN A 142 9.54 30.61 46.00
N ALA A 143 10.65 29.89 46.20
CA ALA A 143 11.91 30.23 45.53
C ALA A 143 11.81 30.14 43.99
N LYS A 144 11.00 29.21 43.46
CA LYS A 144 10.73 29.09 42.03
C LYS A 144 9.92 30.29 41.51
N VAL A 145 8.91 30.75 42.23
CA VAL A 145 8.14 31.97 41.88
C VAL A 145 9.09 33.15 41.74
N VAL A 146 9.92 33.41 42.76
CA VAL A 146 10.88 34.53 42.75
C VAL A 146 11.84 34.45 41.57
N ARG A 147 12.35 33.25 41.24
CA ARG A 147 13.21 33.07 40.05
C ARG A 147 12.49 33.43 38.75
N LEU A 148 11.24 33.01 38.60
CA LEU A 148 10.44 33.30 37.41
C LEU A 148 10.07 34.79 37.33
N GLU A 149 9.80 35.45 38.45
CA GLU A 149 9.55 36.88 38.53
C GLU A 149 10.80 37.69 38.11
N ILE A 150 11.98 37.35 38.63
CA ILE A 150 13.25 37.96 38.20
C ILE A 150 13.48 37.79 36.69
N GLU A 151 13.13 36.62 36.14
CA GLU A 151 13.26 36.38 34.71
C GLU A 151 12.29 37.24 33.89
N LEU A 152 11.04 37.38 34.34
CA LEU A 152 10.04 38.20 33.70
C LEU A 152 10.40 39.69 33.73
N GLU A 153 10.99 40.17 34.83
CA GLU A 153 11.53 41.54 34.94
C GLU A 153 12.63 41.79 33.92
N ARG A 154 13.54 40.82 33.73
CA ARG A 154 14.63 40.91 32.74
C ARG A 154 14.13 40.79 31.31
N ASN A 155 13.05 40.04 31.08
CA ASN A 155 12.45 39.83 29.77
C ASN A 155 10.92 39.77 29.87
N PRO A 156 10.22 40.90 29.63
CA PRO A 156 8.76 40.96 29.71
C PRO A 156 8.01 40.02 28.74
N LYS A 157 8.69 39.49 27.71
CA LYS A 157 8.12 38.54 26.73
C LYS A 157 8.60 37.10 26.96
N ALA A 158 9.18 36.81 28.12
CA ALA A 158 9.61 35.47 28.47
C ALA A 158 8.42 34.50 28.47
N HIS A 159 8.67 33.30 27.94
CA HIS A 159 7.68 32.23 27.84
C HIS A 159 8.34 30.86 28.08
N ARG A 160 7.49 29.84 28.30
CA ARG A 160 7.88 28.44 28.22
C ARG A 160 7.04 27.72 27.18
N ILE A 161 7.60 26.66 26.60
CA ILE A 161 6.86 25.76 25.71
C ILE A 161 6.30 24.63 26.58
N VAL A 162 4.98 24.62 26.75
CA VAL A 162 4.26 23.62 27.56
C VAL A 162 3.26 22.86 26.70
N HIS A 163 2.77 21.73 27.20
CA HIS A 163 1.62 21.06 26.60
C HIS A 163 0.35 21.86 26.91
N GLY A 164 -0.38 22.22 25.86
CA GLY A 164 -1.70 22.84 25.97
C GLY A 164 -2.78 21.82 26.32
N GLU A 165 -4.03 22.27 26.25
CA GLU A 165 -5.18 21.41 26.50
C GLU A 165 -5.24 20.24 25.52
N THR A 166 -5.55 19.06 26.07
CA THR A 166 -5.80 17.86 25.28
C THR A 166 -7.09 18.03 24.48
N LYS A 167 -7.00 17.87 23.16
CA LYS A 167 -8.13 17.93 22.25
C LYS A 167 -8.24 16.62 21.48
N LEU A 168 -9.47 16.22 21.19
CA LEU A 168 -9.74 15.13 20.25
C LEU A 168 -9.55 15.68 18.84
N VAL A 169 -8.54 15.18 18.14
CA VAL A 169 -8.29 15.51 16.75
C VAL A 169 -8.51 14.28 15.88
N ASP A 170 -9.01 14.52 14.67
CA ASP A 170 -9.15 13.47 13.66
C ASP A 170 -7.76 13.16 13.08
N GLU A 171 -7.30 11.93 13.29
CA GLU A 171 -6.06 11.40 12.74
C GLU A 171 -6.41 10.36 11.68
N VAL A 172 -5.87 10.57 10.48
CA VAL A 172 -6.04 9.65 9.36
C VAL A 172 -4.90 8.64 9.38
N GLU A 173 -5.25 7.37 9.43
CA GLU A 173 -4.31 6.25 9.39
C GLU A 173 -4.63 5.31 8.22
N LEU A 174 -3.64 4.50 7.83
CA LEU A 174 -3.81 3.46 6.82
C LEU A 174 -4.37 2.19 7.44
N ASP A 175 -5.40 1.62 6.81
CA ASP A 175 -5.95 0.30 7.14
C ASP A 175 -5.03 -0.81 6.60
N LEU A 176 -4.13 -1.26 7.46
CA LEU A 176 -3.14 -2.28 7.11
C LEU A 176 -3.77 -3.67 6.94
N VAL A 177 -4.88 -3.94 7.62
CA VAL A 177 -5.59 -5.22 7.54
C VAL A 177 -6.22 -5.35 6.16
N LYS A 178 -6.88 -4.27 5.70
CA LYS A 178 -7.46 -4.21 4.36
C LYS A 178 -6.38 -4.27 3.27
N LEU A 179 -5.28 -3.52 3.41
CA LEU A 179 -4.15 -3.58 2.48
C LEU A 179 -3.59 -5.00 2.34
N LYS A 180 -3.42 -5.71 3.46
CA LYS A 180 -2.95 -7.10 3.44
C LYS A 180 -3.92 -8.02 2.68
N LYS A 181 -5.22 -7.94 2.99
CA LYS A 181 -6.26 -8.74 2.34
C LYS A 181 -6.35 -8.47 0.82
N ASP A 182 -6.21 -7.21 0.44
CA ASP A 182 -6.30 -6.81 -0.97
C ASP A 182 -5.01 -7.14 -1.75
N LYS A 183 -3.87 -7.24 -1.06
CA LYS A 183 -2.65 -7.82 -1.62
C LYS A 183 -2.78 -9.33 -1.85
N GLU A 184 -3.39 -10.05 -0.90
CA GLU A 184 -3.61 -11.51 -0.99
C GLU A 184 -4.62 -11.86 -2.10
N SER A 185 -5.67 -11.05 -2.27
CA SER A 185 -6.67 -11.23 -3.33
C SER A 185 -6.24 -10.71 -4.71
N GLY A 186 -5.03 -10.15 -4.83
CA GLY A 186 -4.50 -9.67 -6.11
C GLY A 186 -5.09 -8.33 -6.60
N ARG A 187 -5.80 -7.59 -5.74
CA ARG A 187 -6.31 -6.24 -6.05
C ARG A 187 -5.20 -5.18 -6.01
N ILE A 188 -4.18 -5.41 -5.19
CA ILE A 188 -3.01 -4.54 -5.04
C ILE A 188 -1.77 -5.25 -5.57
N LYS A 189 -0.91 -4.50 -6.27
CA LYS A 189 0.31 -5.02 -6.90
C LYS A 189 1.36 -5.39 -5.85
N SER A 190 1.65 -4.50 -4.90
CA SER A 190 2.66 -4.73 -3.86
C SER A 190 2.29 -4.06 -2.54
N PHE A 191 2.69 -4.69 -1.43
CA PHE A 191 2.58 -4.17 -0.07
C PHE A 191 3.77 -4.70 0.75
N LYS A 192 4.63 -3.79 1.24
CA LYS A 192 5.84 -4.14 2.01
C LYS A 192 6.23 -3.05 3.00
N TYR A 193 7.02 -3.41 4.01
CA TYR A 193 7.66 -2.47 4.93
C TYR A 193 9.02 -2.05 4.36
N GLY A 194 9.12 -0.79 3.95
CA GLY A 194 10.34 -0.15 3.48
C GLY A 194 11.11 0.57 4.59
N LYS A 195 12.19 1.28 4.20
CA LYS A 195 13.07 2.00 5.13
C LYS A 195 12.37 3.15 5.86
N TYR A 196 11.41 3.81 5.19
CA TYR A 196 10.75 5.02 5.68
C TYR A 196 9.29 4.79 6.07
N GLY A 197 8.84 3.53 6.10
CA GLY A 197 7.47 3.17 6.41
C GLY A 197 6.89 2.20 5.39
N ILE A 198 5.58 2.27 5.20
CA ILE A 198 4.83 1.32 4.40
C ILE A 198 4.89 1.75 2.93
N GLU A 199 5.28 0.81 2.06
CA GLU A 199 5.28 1.00 0.62
C GLU A 199 4.16 0.16 0.00
N VAL A 200 3.25 0.82 -0.71
CA VAL A 200 2.14 0.19 -1.43
C VAL A 200 2.25 0.56 -2.90
N GLU A 201 2.20 -0.44 -3.79
CA GLU A 201 2.07 -0.23 -5.23
C GLU A 201 0.71 -0.73 -5.70
N PHE A 202 0.00 0.10 -6.46
CA PHE A 202 -1.26 -0.26 -7.09
C PHE A 202 -1.05 -0.56 -8.58
N TYR A 203 -2.01 -1.25 -9.18
CA TYR A 203 -2.08 -1.32 -10.62
C TYR A 203 -2.54 0.03 -11.19
N SER A 204 -2.12 0.32 -12.42
CA SER A 204 -2.58 1.52 -13.13
C SER A 204 -4.07 1.39 -13.46
N ALA A 205 -4.89 2.27 -12.90
CA ALA A 205 -6.32 2.33 -13.22
C ALA A 205 -6.56 2.60 -14.71
N ALA A 206 -5.68 3.39 -15.34
CA ALA A 206 -5.74 3.68 -16.78
C ALA A 206 -5.50 2.41 -17.62
N ASP A 207 -4.48 1.62 -17.27
CA ASP A 207 -4.18 0.38 -17.99
C ASP A 207 -5.31 -0.64 -17.82
N MET A 208 -5.90 -0.71 -16.62
CA MET A 208 -7.06 -1.57 -16.36
C MET A 208 -8.30 -1.10 -17.12
N ALA A 209 -8.53 0.21 -17.24
CA ALA A 209 -9.61 0.75 -18.05
C ALA A 209 -9.42 0.45 -19.55
N VAL A 210 -8.19 0.55 -20.06
CA VAL A 210 -7.85 0.13 -21.43
C VAL A 210 -8.14 -1.36 -21.63
N ASN A 211 -7.75 -2.20 -20.67
CA ASN A 211 -8.04 -3.64 -20.72
C ASN A 211 -9.55 -3.90 -20.73
N MET A 212 -10.36 -3.20 -19.91
CA MET A 212 -11.82 -3.32 -19.95
C MET A 212 -12.41 -2.88 -21.29
N ALA A 213 -11.92 -1.77 -21.87
CA ALA A 213 -12.38 -1.31 -23.17
C ALA A 213 -12.02 -2.30 -24.30
N ARG A 214 -10.89 -3.02 -24.20
CA ARG A 214 -10.57 -4.14 -25.11
C ARG A 214 -11.55 -5.29 -24.95
N ILE A 215 -11.83 -5.70 -23.71
CA ILE A 215 -12.78 -6.77 -23.38
C ILE A 215 -14.19 -6.46 -23.94
N TYR A 216 -14.65 -5.22 -23.82
CA TYR A 216 -15.94 -4.80 -24.38
C TYR A 216 -15.92 -4.50 -25.89
N GLY A 217 -14.83 -4.85 -26.59
CA GLY A 217 -14.71 -4.66 -28.03
C GLY A 217 -14.72 -3.20 -28.48
N LYS A 218 -14.34 -2.26 -27.60
CA LYS A 218 -14.24 -0.83 -27.93
C LYS A 218 -12.94 -0.49 -28.66
N PHE A 219 -11.96 -1.40 -28.65
CA PHE A 219 -10.78 -1.36 -29.49
C PHE A 219 -10.86 -2.45 -30.56
N LYS A 220 -10.47 -2.13 -31.80
CA LYS A 220 -10.10 -3.13 -32.81
C LYS A 220 -8.59 -3.33 -32.72
N ASP A 221 -8.15 -4.50 -32.26
CA ASP A 221 -6.72 -4.85 -32.28
C ASP A 221 -6.20 -5.13 -33.72
N ASN A 222 -7.10 -5.18 -34.70
CA ASN A 222 -6.76 -5.31 -36.11
C ASN A 222 -6.66 -3.93 -36.77
N LEU A 223 -5.46 -3.34 -36.80
CA LEU A 223 -5.02 -2.66 -38.01
C LEU A 223 -4.88 -3.76 -39.07
N ASN A 224 -5.96 -4.02 -39.81
CA ASN A 224 -5.89 -4.89 -40.97
C ASN A 224 -5.14 -4.13 -42.07
N VAL A 225 -3.80 -4.13 -42.02
CA VAL A 225 -2.96 -3.67 -43.13
C VAL A 225 -2.89 -4.79 -44.18
N GLU A 226 -4.05 -5.23 -44.65
CA GLU A 226 -4.16 -5.78 -45.99
C GLU A 226 -4.46 -4.60 -46.93
N ALA A 227 -3.59 -3.58 -46.90
CA ALA A 227 -3.41 -2.77 -48.08
C ALA A 227 -2.74 -3.71 -49.08
N ASN A 228 -3.51 -4.15 -50.07
CA ASN A 228 -3.03 -4.90 -51.21
C ASN A 228 -1.90 -4.08 -51.87
N VAL A 229 -0.64 -4.33 -51.49
CA VAL A 229 0.55 -3.69 -52.07
C VAL A 229 0.85 -4.37 -53.41
N ASN A 230 -0.13 -4.34 -54.31
CA ASN A 230 -0.01 -4.76 -55.70
C ASN A 230 -0.75 -3.76 -56.62
N GLY A 231 -0.66 -2.48 -56.27
CA GLY A 231 -1.14 -1.38 -57.10
C GLY A 231 0.03 -0.51 -57.56
N SER A 232 0.96 -1.05 -58.34
CA SER A 232 1.87 -0.20 -59.12
C SER A 232 1.05 0.55 -60.15
N ILE A 233 0.64 1.78 -59.82
CA ILE A 233 0.03 2.69 -60.79
C ILE A 233 1.16 3.08 -61.75
N ARG A 234 1.08 2.57 -62.99
CA ARG A 234 1.99 2.98 -64.06
C ARG A 234 1.80 4.48 -64.34
N PRO A 235 2.87 5.25 -64.62
CA PRO A 235 2.82 6.71 -64.82
C PRO A 235 1.77 7.18 -65.83
N GLU A 236 1.47 6.35 -66.82
CA GLU A 236 0.48 6.57 -67.88
C GLU A 236 -0.95 6.77 -67.34
N ASN A 237 -1.30 6.17 -66.19
CA ASN A 237 -2.61 6.29 -65.57
C ASN A 237 -2.75 7.55 -64.68
N TRP A 238 -1.64 8.22 -64.36
CA TRP A 238 -1.65 9.45 -63.56
C TRP A 238 -1.96 10.68 -64.42
N LEU A 239 -1.49 10.71 -65.67
CA LEU A 239 -1.74 11.79 -66.64
C LEU A 239 -3.21 11.88 -67.06
N LYS A 240 -3.90 10.74 -67.22
CA LYS A 240 -5.34 10.71 -67.59
C LYS A 240 -6.28 11.29 -66.51
N LEU A 241 -5.82 11.39 -65.27
CA LEU A 241 -6.59 11.98 -64.17
C LEU A 241 -6.48 13.51 -64.10
N GLN A 242 -5.52 14.12 -64.81
CA GLN A 242 -5.35 15.59 -64.85
C GLN A 242 -6.10 16.26 -66.01
N GLU A 243 -6.42 15.54 -67.09
CA GLU A 243 -7.10 16.10 -68.26
C GLU A 243 -8.64 16.05 -68.19
N GLY A 244 -9.21 15.66 -67.04
CA GLY A 244 -10.65 15.62 -66.80
C GLY A 244 -11.19 16.78 -65.96
N LYS A 245 -10.87 18.03 -66.33
CA LYS A 245 -11.53 19.24 -65.82
C LYS A 245 -12.07 20.08 -66.96
#